data_AF-A0AAP2P3A1-F1
#
_entry.id   AF-A0AAP2P3A1-F1
#
_cell.length_a   1.000
_cell.length_b   1.000
_cell.length_c   1.000
_cell.angle_alpha   90.00
_cell.angle_beta   90.00
_cell.angle_gamma   90.00
#
_symmetry.space_group_name_H-M   'P 1'
#
loop_
_entity.id
_entity.type
_entity.pdbx_description
1 polymer ?
#
loop_
_entity_poly.entity_id
_entity_poly.type
_entity_poly.pdbx_seq_one_letter_code
_entity_poly.pdbx_strand_id
1 'polypeptide(L)'
;MEKTQCPGSVVSGLIELITVGLTHEKIQDAAAVLAAVRVLRPELKALDTFDAWISIKRGNYVEGARLLRELESDAGSKPLCRALYACCLFAMGDPSWHGVADGLIEEDADADAVALVKALSGRSTPTSAPAEVPVESSAPMEVPNSQYLRA
;
A
#
# COMPACT_ATOMS: atom_id res chain seq x y z
N MET A 1 -1.32 26.61 -24.63
CA MET A 1 -0.52 25.68 -23.80
C MET A 1 -0.05 24.56 -24.70
N GLU A 2 1.24 24.54 -24.97
CA GLU A 2 1.89 23.53 -25.81
C GLU A 2 1.84 22.19 -25.06
N LYS A 3 1.24 21.17 -25.66
CA LYS A 3 1.24 19.83 -25.11
C LYS A 3 2.66 19.28 -25.26
N THR A 4 3.51 19.48 -24.26
CA THR A 4 4.78 18.73 -24.16
C THR A 4 4.43 17.26 -23.97
N GLN A 5 4.19 16.56 -25.08
CA GLN A 5 4.07 15.12 -25.08
C GLN A 5 5.45 14.57 -24.75
N CYS A 6 5.68 14.27 -23.47
CA CYS A 6 6.88 13.56 -23.05
C CYS A 6 6.93 12.21 -23.81
N PRO A 7 8.03 11.89 -24.50
CA PRO A 7 8.15 10.65 -25.26
C PRO A 7 7.86 9.42 -24.40
N GLY A 8 7.23 8.40 -24.99
CA GLY A 8 6.88 7.17 -24.28
C GLY A 8 8.10 6.48 -23.65
N SER A 9 9.25 6.51 -24.32
CA SER A 9 10.50 5.95 -23.82
C SER A 9 10.99 6.61 -22.52
N VAL A 10 10.84 7.93 -22.39
CA VAL A 10 11.20 8.66 -21.17
C VAL A 10 10.27 8.25 -20.03
N VAL A 11 8.97 8.16 -20.30
CA VAL A 11 7.99 7.71 -19.30
C VAL A 11 8.28 6.27 -18.85
N SER A 12 8.59 5.36 -19.78
CA SER A 12 8.97 3.98 -19.44
C SER A 12 10.21 3.94 -18.56
N GLY A 13 11.25 4.73 -18.86
CA GLY A 13 12.44 4.82 -18.03
C GLY A 13 12.15 5.35 -16.61
N LEU A 14 11.21 6.29 -16.47
CA LEU A 14 10.77 6.75 -15.14
C LEU A 14 10.00 5.66 -14.38
N ILE A 15 9.18 4.87 -15.06
CA ILE A 15 8.47 3.72 -14.46
C ILE A 15 9.46 2.65 -13.98
N GLU A 16 10.50 2.36 -14.75
CA GLU A 16 11.59 1.48 -14.33
C GLU A 16 12.32 2.03 -13.11
N LEU A 17 12.59 3.34 -13.05
CA LEU A 17 13.22 3.98 -11.90
C LEU A 17 12.37 3.88 -10.62
N ILE A 18 11.04 4.01 -10.74
CA ILE A 18 10.12 3.75 -9.62
C ILE A 18 10.30 2.32 -9.10
N THR A 19 10.33 1.34 -10.00
CA THR A 19 10.48 -0.09 -9.66
C THR A 19 11.82 -0.38 -8.98
N VAL A 20 12.92 0.20 -9.48
CA VAL A 20 14.25 0.11 -8.87
C VAL A 20 14.24 0.75 -7.48
N GLY A 21 13.64 1.93 -7.33
CA GLY A 21 13.53 2.61 -6.05
C GLY A 21 12.78 1.79 -5.00
N LEU A 22 11.64 1.20 -5.36
CA LEU A 22 10.86 0.34 -4.46
C LEU A 22 11.59 -0.95 -4.09
N THR A 23 12.35 -1.53 -5.03
CA THR A 23 13.19 -2.71 -4.77
C THR A 23 14.34 -2.41 -3.80
N HIS A 24 14.89 -1.19 -3.81
CA HIS A 24 16.03 -0.78 -2.98
C HIS A 24 15.63 0.09 -1.77
N GLU A 25 14.37 0.01 -1.34
CA GLU A 25 13.85 0.76 -0.18
C GLU A 25 14.01 2.29 -0.29
N LYS A 26 14.12 2.83 -1.51
CA LYS A 26 14.12 4.27 -1.81
C LYS A 26 12.69 4.77 -2.00
N ILE A 27 11.85 4.56 -0.99
CA ILE A 27 10.40 4.74 -1.09
C ILE A 27 10.02 6.19 -1.40
N GLN A 28 10.69 7.16 -0.78
CA GLN A 28 10.38 8.58 -1.00
C GLN A 28 10.77 9.05 -2.40
N ASP A 29 11.93 8.62 -2.88
CA ASP A 29 12.39 8.95 -4.23
C ASP A 29 11.45 8.33 -5.29
N ALA A 30 11.07 7.05 -5.09
CA ALA A 30 10.11 6.38 -5.97
C ALA A 30 8.74 7.10 -5.98
N ALA A 31 8.25 7.54 -4.81
CA ALA A 31 7.00 8.29 -4.72
C ALA A 31 7.07 9.65 -5.44
N ALA A 32 8.20 10.36 -5.34
CA ALA A 32 8.41 11.62 -6.05
C ALA A 32 8.42 11.43 -7.58
N VAL A 33 9.09 10.36 -8.06
CA VAL A 33 9.10 10.03 -9.50
C VAL A 33 7.70 9.61 -9.97
N LEU A 34 6.96 8.83 -9.18
CA LEU A 34 5.58 8.46 -9.48
C LEU A 34 4.67 9.69 -9.63
N ALA A 35 4.79 10.67 -8.73
CA ALA A 35 4.05 11.92 -8.84
C ALA A 35 4.37 12.67 -10.14
N ALA A 36 5.64 12.70 -10.57
CA ALA A 36 6.02 13.30 -11.84
C ALA A 36 5.42 12.54 -13.04
N VAL A 37 5.44 11.19 -13.02
CA VAL A 37 4.86 10.37 -14.10
C VAL A 37 3.35 10.61 -14.22
N ARG A 38 2.63 10.80 -13.10
CA ARG A 38 1.20 11.13 -13.12
C ARG A 38 0.88 12.46 -13.81
N VAL A 39 1.74 13.47 -13.65
CA VAL A 39 1.60 14.73 -14.40
C VAL A 39 1.75 14.48 -15.91
N LEU A 40 2.65 13.58 -16.31
CA LEU A 40 2.92 13.24 -17.71
C LEU A 40 1.89 12.29 -18.33
N ARG A 41 1.23 11.47 -17.51
CA ARG A 41 0.26 10.43 -17.90
C ARG A 41 -0.89 10.34 -16.87
N PRO A 42 -1.79 11.33 -16.83
CA PRO A 42 -2.84 11.40 -15.81
C PRO A 42 -3.84 10.23 -15.88
N GLU A 43 -4.08 9.68 -17.07
CA GLU A 43 -5.07 8.60 -17.29
C GLU A 43 -4.48 7.19 -17.16
N LEU A 44 -3.19 7.04 -16.82
CA LEU A 44 -2.53 5.73 -16.78
C LEU A 44 -2.82 5.02 -15.44
N LYS A 45 -3.94 4.29 -15.38
CA LYS A 45 -4.33 3.48 -14.21
C LYS A 45 -3.29 2.46 -13.73
N ALA A 46 -2.44 1.96 -14.63
CA ALA A 46 -1.38 1.02 -14.26
C ALA A 46 -0.47 1.55 -13.14
N LEU A 47 -0.39 2.89 -13.00
CA LEU A 47 0.38 3.56 -11.95
C LEU A 47 -0.15 3.32 -10.53
N ASP A 48 -1.44 2.98 -10.37
CA ASP A 48 -2.06 2.74 -9.06
C ASP A 48 -1.47 1.50 -8.36
N THR A 49 -0.87 0.58 -9.13
CA THR A 49 -0.11 -0.56 -8.57
C THR A 49 1.10 -0.08 -7.75
N PHE A 50 1.73 1.03 -8.15
CA PHE A 50 2.88 1.58 -7.42
C PHE A 50 2.45 2.29 -6.13
N ASP A 51 1.27 2.91 -6.09
CA ASP A 51 0.72 3.48 -4.85
C ASP A 51 0.46 2.40 -3.80
N ALA A 52 -0.11 1.26 -4.23
CA ALA A 52 -0.29 0.11 -3.36
C ALA A 52 1.07 -0.38 -2.83
N TRP A 53 2.06 -0.53 -3.70
CA TRP A 53 3.39 -0.98 -3.30
C TRP A 53 4.08 -0.01 -2.34
N ILE A 54 4.00 1.30 -2.59
CA ILE A 54 4.51 2.35 -1.68
C ILE A 54 3.82 2.26 -0.32
N SER A 55 2.50 2.09 -0.28
CA SER A 55 1.73 1.98 0.96
C SER A 55 2.18 0.76 1.77
N ILE A 56 2.35 -0.39 1.13
CA ILE A 56 2.86 -1.63 1.73
C ILE A 56 4.27 -1.44 2.29
N LYS A 57 5.19 -0.84 1.51
CA LYS A 57 6.56 -0.57 1.93
C LYS A 57 6.65 0.40 3.12
N ARG A 58 5.66 1.29 3.27
CA ARG A 58 5.50 2.18 4.43
C ARG A 58 4.83 1.51 5.64
N GLY A 59 4.44 0.23 5.53
CA GLY A 59 3.69 -0.48 6.56
C GLY A 59 2.22 -0.08 6.65
N ASN A 60 1.71 0.72 5.71
CA ASN A 60 0.29 1.06 5.64
C ASN A 60 -0.47 -0.01 4.85
N TYR A 61 -0.63 -1.17 5.47
CA TYR A 61 -1.26 -2.35 4.86
C TYR A 61 -2.76 -2.16 4.62
N VAL A 62 -3.44 -1.32 5.41
CA VAL A 62 -4.86 -0.99 5.22
C VAL A 62 -5.06 -0.27 3.88
N GLU A 63 -4.28 0.77 3.63
CA GLU A 63 -4.39 1.52 2.38
C GLU A 63 -3.89 0.70 1.19
N GLY A 64 -2.82 -0.07 1.35
CA GLY A 64 -2.35 -1.02 0.34
C GLY A 64 -3.44 -2.01 -0.06
N ALA A 65 -4.15 -2.58 0.92
CA ALA A 65 -5.25 -3.52 0.68
C ALA A 65 -6.44 -2.87 -0.05
N ARG A 66 -6.79 -1.63 0.30
CA ARG A 66 -7.87 -0.87 -0.36
C ARG A 66 -7.55 -0.67 -1.85
N LEU A 67 -6.34 -0.18 -2.16
CA LEU A 67 -5.89 0.07 -3.52
C LEU A 67 -5.83 -1.21 -4.36
N LEU A 68 -5.33 -2.31 -3.80
CA LEU A 68 -5.26 -3.59 -4.51
C LEU A 68 -6.64 -4.18 -4.80
N ARG A 69 -7.61 -4.02 -3.90
CA ARG A 69 -8.99 -4.46 -4.13
C ARG A 69 -9.68 -3.68 -5.25
N GLU A 70 -9.39 -2.37 -5.35
CA GLU A 70 -9.87 -1.54 -6.46
C GLU A 70 -9.28 -2.00 -7.79
N LEU A 71 -7.99 -2.36 -7.80
CA LEU A 71 -7.32 -2.95 -8.97
C LEU A 71 -7.87 -4.33 -9.34
N GLU A 72 -8.29 -5.14 -8.37
CA GLU A 72 -8.93 -6.44 -8.62
C GLU A 72 -10.30 -6.33 -9.29
N SER A 73 -11.02 -5.24 -9.01
CA SER A 73 -12.34 -5.00 -9.58
C SER A 73 -12.29 -4.62 -11.06
N ASP A 74 -11.12 -4.27 -11.59
CA ASP A 74 -10.88 -4.07 -13.02
C ASP A 74 -10.49 -5.43 -13.65
N ALA A 75 -11.16 -5.84 -14.72
CA ALA A 75 -11.30 -7.23 -15.20
C ALA A 75 -10.00 -7.95 -15.67
N GLY A 76 -8.82 -7.38 -15.41
CA GLY A 76 -7.50 -7.92 -15.73
C GLY A 76 -6.58 -8.03 -14.51
N SER A 77 -7.14 -8.19 -13.30
CA SER A 77 -6.35 -8.26 -12.06
C SER A 77 -5.22 -9.28 -12.19
N LYS A 78 -3.98 -8.80 -12.09
CA LYS A 78 -2.82 -9.68 -12.18
C LYS A 78 -2.76 -10.55 -10.93
N PRO A 79 -2.44 -11.85 -11.02
CA PRO A 79 -2.27 -12.74 -9.86
C PRO A 79 -1.36 -12.15 -8.76
N LEU A 80 -0.36 -11.35 -9.16
CA LEU A 80 0.52 -10.64 -8.24
C LEU A 80 -0.21 -9.61 -7.35
N CYS A 81 -1.25 -8.93 -7.86
CA CYS A 81 -2.06 -8.00 -7.05
C CYS A 81 -2.82 -8.75 -5.95
N ARG A 82 -3.43 -9.90 -6.29
CA ARG A 82 -4.08 -10.79 -5.32
C ARG A 82 -3.11 -11.30 -4.27
N ALA A 83 -1.89 -11.66 -4.68
CA ALA A 83 -0.87 -12.13 -3.76
C ALA A 83 -0.41 -11.02 -2.80
N LEU A 84 -0.17 -9.80 -3.28
CA LEU A 84 0.15 -8.65 -2.44
C LEU A 84 -1.01 -8.28 -1.50
N TYR A 85 -2.25 -8.45 -1.95
CA TYR A 85 -3.44 -8.23 -1.14
C TYR A 85 -3.50 -9.24 0.01
N ALA A 86 -3.24 -10.52 -0.26
CA ALA A 86 -3.09 -11.55 0.77
C ALA A 86 -1.97 -11.21 1.76
N CYS A 87 -0.83 -10.68 1.30
CA CYS A 87 0.23 -10.21 2.19
C CYS A 87 -0.22 -9.07 3.11
N CYS A 88 -1.04 -8.13 2.62
CA CYS A 88 -1.60 -7.06 3.45
C CYS A 88 -2.52 -7.64 4.53
N LEU A 89 -3.44 -8.53 4.15
CA LEU A 89 -4.34 -9.21 5.07
C LEU A 89 -3.57 -9.99 6.15
N PHE A 90 -2.53 -10.74 5.74
CA PHE A 90 -1.62 -11.42 6.66
C PHE A 90 -0.96 -10.46 7.65
N ALA A 91 -0.41 -9.34 7.17
CA ALA A 91 0.26 -8.35 8.02
C ALA A 91 -0.70 -7.67 9.02
N MET A 92 -1.99 -7.57 8.67
CA MET A 92 -3.04 -7.07 9.55
C MET A 92 -3.62 -8.13 10.50
N GLY A 93 -3.21 -9.40 10.37
CA GLY A 93 -3.75 -10.51 11.15
C GLY A 93 -5.15 -10.99 10.70
N ASP A 94 -5.62 -10.58 9.52
CA ASP A 94 -6.94 -10.93 9.00
C ASP A 94 -6.90 -12.34 8.37
N PRO A 95 -7.59 -13.34 8.97
CA PRO A 95 -7.50 -14.74 8.53
C PRO A 95 -8.05 -15.00 7.12
N SER A 96 -8.77 -14.05 6.52
CA SER A 96 -9.26 -14.17 5.13
C SER A 96 -8.13 -14.29 4.10
N TRP A 97 -6.88 -13.96 4.47
CA TRP A 97 -5.71 -14.15 3.61
C TRP A 97 -5.54 -15.60 3.12
N HIS A 98 -5.97 -16.60 3.90
CA HIS A 98 -5.88 -18.02 3.53
C HIS A 98 -6.69 -18.32 2.27
N GLY A 99 -7.95 -17.86 2.20
CA GLY A 99 -8.80 -18.13 1.04
C GLY A 99 -8.28 -17.49 -0.25
N VAL A 100 -7.63 -16.33 -0.15
CA VAL A 100 -6.98 -15.69 -1.30
C VAL A 100 -5.75 -16.48 -1.74
N ALA A 101 -4.94 -16.94 -0.79
CA ALA A 101 -3.74 -17.72 -1.05
C ALA A 101 -4.06 -19.09 -1.66
N ASP A 102 -5.03 -19.82 -1.10
CA ASP A 102 -5.46 -21.13 -1.58
C ASP A 102 -5.98 -21.03 -3.02
N GLY A 103 -6.83 -20.03 -3.31
CA GLY A 103 -7.30 -19.79 -4.67
C GLY A 103 -6.17 -19.55 -5.68
N LEU A 104 -5.16 -18.76 -5.33
CA LEU A 104 -3.99 -18.53 -6.21
C LEU A 104 -3.16 -19.79 -6.45
N ILE A 105 -3.04 -20.66 -5.44
CA ILE A 105 -2.30 -21.93 -5.54
C ILE A 105 -3.08 -22.94 -6.38
N GLU A 106 -4.38 -23.05 -6.16
CA GLU A 106 -5.26 -23.97 -6.90
C GLU A 106 -5.38 -23.59 -8.38
N GLU A 107 -5.44 -22.29 -8.68
CA GLU A 107 -5.50 -21.76 -10.05
C GLU A 107 -4.17 -21.88 -10.82
N ASP A 108 -3.04 -22.15 -10.14
CA ASP A 108 -1.68 -22.06 -10.69
C ASP A 108 -1.44 -20.77 -11.50
N ALA A 109 -1.92 -19.65 -10.95
CA ALA A 109 -2.20 -18.45 -11.73
C ALA A 109 -0.93 -17.73 -12.24
N ASP A 110 0.15 -17.74 -11.46
CA ASP A 110 1.46 -17.16 -11.78
C ASP A 110 2.52 -17.65 -10.77
N ALA A 111 3.72 -17.97 -11.24
CA ALA A 111 4.76 -18.58 -10.39
C ALA A 111 5.24 -17.66 -9.27
N ASP A 112 5.38 -16.35 -9.54
CA ASP A 112 5.83 -15.37 -8.54
C ASP A 112 4.73 -15.09 -7.51
N ALA A 113 3.49 -14.97 -7.97
CA ALA A 113 2.32 -14.82 -7.09
C ALA A 113 2.16 -16.02 -6.14
N VAL A 114 2.26 -17.24 -6.67
CA VAL A 114 2.19 -18.49 -5.89
C VAL A 114 3.37 -18.59 -4.91
N ALA A 115 4.58 -18.25 -5.33
CA ALA A 115 5.75 -18.25 -4.44
C ALA A 115 5.57 -17.26 -3.28
N LEU A 116 5.00 -16.08 -3.55
CA LEU A 116 4.77 -15.06 -2.54
C LEU A 116 3.79 -15.53 -1.46
N VAL A 117 2.65 -16.11 -1.84
CA VAL A 117 1.65 -16.58 -0.85
C VAL A 117 2.10 -17.82 -0.08
N LYS A 118 2.86 -18.73 -0.70
CA LYS A 118 3.47 -19.88 0.00
C LYS A 118 4.46 -19.46 1.08
N ALA A 119 5.14 -18.32 0.89
CA ALA A 119 6.05 -17.79 1.92
C ALA A 119 5.32 -17.31 3.19
N LEU A 120 3.99 -17.10 3.12
CA LEU A 120 3.17 -16.74 4.28
C LEU A 120 2.81 -17.96 5.14
N SER A 121 2.58 -19.13 4.54
CA SER A 121 2.12 -20.36 5.23
C SER A 121 3.09 -20.86 6.31
N GLY A 122 4.36 -20.48 6.27
CA GLY A 122 5.36 -20.80 7.30
C GLY A 122 5.41 -19.79 8.46
N ARG A 123 4.56 -18.77 8.47
CA ARG A 123 4.60 -17.65 9.42
C ARG A 123 3.29 -17.56 10.19
N SER A 124 3.38 -17.33 11.50
CA SER A 124 2.20 -16.99 12.30
C SER A 124 1.71 -15.60 11.94
N THR A 125 0.40 -15.42 11.75
CA THR A 125 -0.18 -14.08 11.63
C THR A 125 0.10 -13.29 12.91
N PRO A 126 0.44 -11.99 12.81
CA PRO A 126 0.48 -11.14 13.99
C PRO A 126 -0.93 -11.15 14.61
N THR A 127 -1.03 -11.51 15.88
CA THR A 127 -2.25 -11.24 16.64
C THR A 127 -2.41 -9.73 16.67
N SER A 128 -3.39 -9.21 15.96
CA SER A 128 -3.82 -7.82 16.10
C SER A 128 -4.41 -7.68 17.49
N ALA A 129 -3.57 -7.36 18.48
CA ALA A 129 -4.03 -6.90 19.76
C ALA A 129 -4.76 -5.57 19.52
N PRO A 130 -6.00 -5.39 20.00
CA PRO A 130 -6.61 -4.08 20.00
C PRO A 130 -5.64 -3.15 20.73
N ALA A 131 -5.33 -2.00 20.13
CA ALA A 131 -4.61 -0.96 20.84
C ALA A 131 -5.42 -0.62 22.10
N GLU A 132 -5.01 -1.14 23.25
CA GLU A 132 -5.46 -0.64 24.53
C GLU A 132 -5.01 0.81 24.59
N VAL A 133 -5.92 1.71 24.22
CA VAL A 133 -5.85 3.11 24.64
C VAL A 133 -5.73 3.09 26.16
N PRO A 134 -4.62 3.55 26.75
CA PRO A 134 -4.58 3.74 28.18
C PRO A 134 -5.71 4.71 28.50
N VAL A 135 -6.70 4.26 29.26
CA VAL A 135 -7.69 5.13 29.85
C VAL A 135 -6.93 6.01 30.83
N GLU A 136 -6.47 7.15 30.34
CA GLU A 136 -5.89 8.20 31.15
C GLU A 136 -6.99 8.64 32.11
N SER A 137 -6.84 8.21 33.37
CA SER A 137 -7.68 8.58 34.50
C SER A 137 -8.00 10.06 34.41
N SER A 138 -9.27 10.39 34.23
CA SER A 138 -9.75 11.77 34.17
C SER A 138 -9.48 12.45 35.51
N ALA A 139 -8.33 13.10 35.64
CA ALA A 139 -8.13 14.12 36.64
C ALA A 139 -9.06 15.30 36.28
N PRO A 140 -9.82 15.86 37.24
CA PRO A 140 -10.64 17.03 36.96
C PRO A 140 -9.73 18.17 36.50
N MET A 141 -10.10 18.74 35.35
CA MET A 141 -9.44 19.87 34.73
C MET A 141 -9.52 21.07 35.68
N GLU A 142 -8.44 21.37 36.41
CA GLU A 142 -8.33 22.63 37.15
C GLU A 142 -8.21 23.77 36.14
N VAL A 143 -9.26 24.59 36.06
CA VAL A 143 -9.29 25.80 35.25
C VAL A 143 -8.35 26.84 35.88
N PRO A 144 -7.28 27.27 35.20
CA PRO A 144 -6.42 28.33 35.72
C PRO A 144 -7.18 29.66 35.73
N ASN A 145 -7.23 30.27 36.92
CA ASN A 145 -7.90 31.53 37.23
C ASN A 145 -7.59 32.63 36.20
N SER A 146 -8.64 33.21 35.60
CA SER A 146 -8.56 34.26 34.58
C SER A 146 -8.20 35.63 35.16
N GLN A 147 -6.99 35.78 35.70
CA GLN A 147 -6.52 37.03 36.31
C GLN A 147 -5.69 37.93 35.38
N TYR A 148 -5.58 37.63 34.08
CA TYR A 148 -4.76 38.41 33.13
C TYR A 148 -5.54 39.23 32.08
N LEU A 149 -6.78 39.64 32.37
CA LEU A 149 -7.52 40.58 31.52
C LEU A 149 -8.03 41.82 32.27
N ARG A 150 -7.18 42.42 33.11
CA ARG A 150 -7.36 43.79 33.60
C ARG A 150 -6.02 44.52 33.74
N ALA A 151 -5.65 45.26 32.70
CA ALA A 151 -5.13 46.64 32.73
C ALA A 151 -4.60 46.98 31.32
#